data_AF-A0A2W4P7R5-F1
#
_entry.id   AF-A0A2W4P7R5-F1
#
_cell.length_a   1.000
_cell.length_b   1.000
_cell.length_c   1.000
_cell.angle_alpha   90.00
_cell.angle_beta   90.00
_cell.angle_gamma   90.00
#
_symmetry.space_group_name_H-M   'P 1'
#
loop_
_entity.id
_entity.type
_entity.pdbx_description
1 polymer ?
#
loop_
_entity_poly.entity_id
_entity_poly.type
_entity_poly.pdbx_seq_one_letter_code
_entity_poly.pdbx_strand_id
1 'polypeptide(L)'
;MFVVFEGIDGSGKTTISNQVAERLSEKGLRVKHLRAEGKFASSVTEAIRELGRDAKNLELVPQAEFLLYVAREVQLIEEVLRSALGTNDLVIADRFLYTAEVLGRFGRLLPVEWTQPILQAASLGITPDLVVLVDVDPTLARARRKAFKLAARDRRPPSRKGLAGVGLQHRLRRGYLELALKEPERWVVIENEDELERSVARVTALIEDACAQGPKRAIERFRADVRTRPVPVAPTTPEQAFEAFLRWIDERARREPRVAAYFLSGLFGPEVDERRRALAQQVPEAVLAGLSGLDDPVSWGLREELAGRYPGAVARTLSGIAGTNERAHALRVQLEPRAPVDVLSALERLDDGPSWEIRDRLWTNYPDAVAASLAGLGGERAWSLRARWLESVEDALGADYELSRIACKSITGLDDERAWTVRTTARRAAPVAALSSLAGLATDQSLRWGEELLVRAPKVVMATIRRVAHPRAWAMRRAVVEICKEAIDSIDCMDDAEAWELREAHWDRWPSTVVKTLGPLADGPRGRTLLERQLSTHGTNVSLLKHVSGIVLGVHRLKGQRPG
;
A
#
# COMPACT_ATOMS: atom_id res chain seq x y z
N MET A 1 -30.67 -15.67 9.24
CA MET A 1 -30.34 -14.55 8.32
C MET A 1 -28.86 -14.60 7.95
N PHE A 2 -28.50 -14.29 6.70
CA PHE A 2 -27.14 -14.25 6.19
C PHE A 2 -26.71 -12.83 5.80
N VAL A 3 -25.68 -12.30 6.47
CA VAL A 3 -25.15 -10.95 6.25
C VAL A 3 -23.70 -11.01 5.77
N VAL A 4 -23.38 -10.28 4.71
CA VAL A 4 -22.01 -10.19 4.16
C VAL A 4 -21.46 -8.79 4.34
N PHE A 5 -20.21 -8.70 4.82
CA PHE A 5 -19.44 -7.46 4.84
C PHE A 5 -18.47 -7.43 3.68
N GLU A 6 -18.58 -6.41 2.83
CA GLU A 6 -17.69 -6.18 1.70
C GLU A 6 -16.93 -4.85 1.81
N GLY A 7 -15.85 -4.74 1.05
CA GLY A 7 -15.04 -3.53 0.98
C GLY A 7 -13.59 -3.78 0.56
N ILE A 8 -12.91 -2.69 0.23
CA ILE A 8 -11.50 -2.72 -0.17
C ILE A 8 -10.60 -3.12 1.00
N ASP A 9 -9.38 -3.56 0.69
CA ASP A 9 -8.43 -3.94 1.73
C ASP A 9 -8.05 -2.69 2.55
N GLY A 10 -8.20 -2.74 3.88
CA GLY A 10 -7.96 -1.60 4.76
C GLY A 10 -9.17 -0.70 5.00
N SER A 11 -10.37 -1.09 4.54
CA SER A 11 -11.62 -0.34 4.82
C SER A 11 -12.09 -0.45 6.28
N GLY A 12 -11.57 -1.39 7.07
CA GLY A 12 -12.01 -1.63 8.46
C GLY A 12 -13.12 -2.68 8.60
N LYS A 13 -13.57 -3.28 7.50
CA LYS A 13 -14.66 -4.28 7.48
C LYS A 13 -14.49 -5.43 8.48
N THR A 14 -13.28 -5.98 8.64
CA THR A 14 -13.02 -7.10 9.56
C THR A 14 -13.17 -6.67 11.02
N THR A 15 -12.77 -5.44 11.34
CA THR A 15 -12.96 -4.87 12.68
C THR A 15 -14.45 -4.63 12.96
N ILE A 16 -15.16 -4.03 12.00
CA ILE A 16 -16.59 -3.76 12.14
C ILE A 16 -17.38 -5.06 12.26
N SER A 17 -17.16 -6.04 11.38
CA SER A 17 -17.92 -7.30 11.38
C SER A 17 -17.72 -8.10 12.67
N ASN A 18 -16.50 -8.09 13.24
CA ASN A 18 -16.23 -8.74 14.53
C ASN A 18 -16.97 -8.03 15.68
N GLN A 19 -16.86 -6.70 15.80
CA GLN A 19 -17.53 -5.96 16.89
C GLN A 19 -19.06 -6.02 16.78
N VAL A 20 -19.59 -6.01 15.57
CA VAL A 20 -21.02 -6.21 15.32
C VAL A 20 -21.46 -7.60 15.73
N ALA A 21 -20.69 -8.64 15.37
CA ALA A 21 -21.00 -10.02 15.77
C ALA A 21 -21.00 -10.19 17.29
N GLU A 22 -20.02 -9.61 17.97
CA GLU A 22 -19.89 -9.61 19.44
C GLU A 22 -21.10 -8.95 20.11
N ARG A 23 -21.43 -7.71 19.74
CA ARG A 23 -22.59 -6.99 20.29
C ARG A 23 -23.91 -7.71 20.09
N LEU A 24 -24.12 -8.31 18.92
CA LEU A 24 -25.35 -9.05 18.62
C LEU A 24 -25.42 -10.35 19.42
N SER A 25 -24.28 -10.99 19.68
CA SER A 25 -24.19 -12.16 20.55
C SER A 25 -24.48 -11.81 22.02
N GLU A 26 -23.94 -10.70 22.52
CA GLU A 26 -24.22 -10.18 23.87
C GLU A 26 -25.70 -9.85 24.08
N LYS A 27 -26.40 -9.50 23.00
CA LYS A 27 -27.85 -9.27 22.97
C LYS A 27 -28.68 -10.55 22.81
N GLY A 28 -28.05 -11.72 22.83
CA GLY A 28 -28.70 -13.03 22.86
C GLY A 28 -28.95 -13.71 21.51
N LEU A 29 -28.47 -13.15 20.39
CA LEU A 29 -28.54 -13.84 19.10
C LEU A 29 -27.48 -14.93 19.01
N ARG A 30 -27.82 -16.09 18.45
CA ARG A 30 -26.82 -17.09 18.07
C ARG A 30 -26.15 -16.64 16.77
N VAL A 31 -24.99 -16.01 16.89
CA VAL A 31 -24.22 -15.47 15.76
C VAL A 31 -23.08 -16.40 15.37
N LYS A 32 -23.02 -16.80 14.10
CA LYS A 32 -21.86 -17.48 13.51
C LYS A 32 -21.11 -16.54 12.56
N HIS A 33 -19.90 -16.14 12.93
CA HIS A 33 -19.01 -15.39 12.05
C HIS A 33 -18.06 -16.36 11.32
N LEU A 34 -18.20 -16.51 10.00
CA LEU A 34 -17.48 -17.52 9.20
C LEU A 34 -15.97 -17.31 9.11
N ARG A 35 -15.52 -16.09 9.44
CA ARG A 35 -14.12 -15.69 9.33
C ARG A 35 -13.71 -14.79 10.51
N ALA A 36 -14.02 -15.24 11.73
CA ALA A 36 -13.72 -14.48 12.95
C ALA A 36 -12.21 -14.16 13.00
N GLU A 37 -11.87 -12.96 13.45
CA GLU A 37 -10.48 -12.47 13.49
C GLU A 37 -9.75 -12.48 12.13
N GLY A 38 -10.49 -12.64 11.02
CA GLY A 38 -9.93 -12.68 9.66
C GLY A 38 -9.30 -14.02 9.24
N LYS A 39 -9.49 -15.10 10.02
CA LYS A 39 -9.02 -16.47 9.73
C LYS A 39 -10.18 -17.35 9.28
N PHE A 40 -9.96 -18.19 8.28
CA PHE A 40 -10.89 -19.24 7.90
C PHE A 40 -10.69 -20.46 8.83
N ALA A 41 -11.78 -21.13 9.18
CA ALA A 41 -11.72 -22.35 10.00
C ALA A 41 -11.18 -23.56 9.20
N SER A 42 -11.39 -23.56 7.88
CA SER A 42 -11.02 -24.62 6.95
C SER A 42 -9.56 -24.50 6.51
N SER A 43 -8.76 -25.55 6.75
CA SER A 43 -7.37 -25.64 6.28
C SER A 43 -7.27 -25.62 4.75
N VAL A 44 -8.23 -26.25 4.06
CA VAL A 44 -8.31 -26.26 2.58
C VAL A 44 -8.58 -24.84 2.07
N THR A 45 -9.52 -24.13 2.69
CA THR A 45 -9.84 -22.73 2.33
C THR A 45 -8.64 -21.81 2.53
N GLU A 46 -7.87 -21.99 3.62
CA GLU A 46 -6.63 -21.24 3.84
C GLU A 46 -5.56 -21.58 2.80
N ALA A 47 -5.36 -22.85 2.45
CA ALA A 47 -4.36 -23.25 1.45
C ALA A 47 -4.65 -22.63 0.07
N ILE A 48 -5.90 -22.65 -0.39
CA ILE A 48 -6.33 -22.00 -1.64
C ILE A 48 -6.06 -20.48 -1.57
N ARG A 49 -6.37 -19.86 -0.42
CA ARG A 49 -6.17 -18.44 -0.19
C ARG A 49 -4.69 -18.05 -0.20
N GLU A 50 -3.82 -18.86 0.39
CA GLU A 50 -2.38 -18.64 0.39
C GLU A 50 -1.82 -18.68 -1.03
N LEU A 51 -2.17 -19.72 -1.80
CA LEU A 51 -1.77 -19.86 -3.20
C LEU A 51 -2.17 -18.64 -4.04
N GLY A 52 -3.42 -18.18 -3.91
CA GLY A 52 -3.93 -17.02 -4.67
C GLY A 52 -3.37 -15.66 -4.21
N ARG A 53 -2.77 -15.58 -3.03
CA ARG A 53 -2.21 -14.33 -2.47
C ARG A 53 -0.70 -14.23 -2.56
N ASP A 54 -0.02 -15.35 -2.74
CA ASP A 54 1.44 -15.39 -2.82
C ASP A 54 1.92 -14.63 -4.08
N ALA A 55 2.80 -13.65 -3.87
CA ALA A 55 3.40 -12.89 -4.95
C ALA A 55 4.52 -13.66 -5.68
N LYS A 56 4.99 -14.79 -5.13
CA LYS A 56 5.91 -15.72 -5.81
C LYS A 56 5.25 -16.34 -7.04
N ASN A 57 3.93 -16.54 -6.99
CA ASN A 57 3.13 -17.05 -8.11
C ASN A 57 2.90 -15.98 -9.17
N LEU A 58 3.96 -15.33 -9.65
CA LEU A 58 3.90 -14.22 -10.61
C LEU A 58 3.27 -14.67 -11.94
N GLU A 59 3.49 -15.93 -12.32
CA GLU A 59 3.00 -16.55 -13.55
C GLU A 59 1.50 -16.83 -13.56
N LEU A 60 0.85 -16.83 -12.39
CA LEU A 60 -0.59 -17.03 -12.29
C LEU A 60 -1.31 -16.03 -13.22
N VAL A 61 -2.17 -16.52 -14.10
CA VAL A 61 -2.94 -15.67 -15.01
C VAL A 61 -4.20 -15.13 -14.31
N PRO A 62 -4.78 -14.00 -14.78
CA PRO A 62 -5.94 -13.40 -14.15
C PRO A 62 -7.15 -14.34 -13.98
N GLN A 63 -7.41 -15.21 -14.96
CA GLN A 63 -8.48 -16.21 -14.92
C GLN A 63 -8.25 -17.22 -13.81
N ALA A 64 -7.03 -17.73 -13.66
CA ALA A 64 -6.67 -18.66 -12.60
C ALA A 64 -6.76 -18.00 -11.21
N GLU A 65 -6.31 -16.74 -11.09
CA GLU A 65 -6.49 -15.97 -9.85
C GLU A 65 -7.97 -15.80 -9.49
N PHE A 66 -8.83 -15.48 -10.45
CA PHE A 66 -10.28 -15.42 -10.24
C PHE A 66 -10.85 -16.77 -9.78
N LEU A 67 -10.51 -17.86 -10.48
CA LEU A 67 -11.00 -19.20 -10.15
C LEU A 67 -10.52 -19.68 -8.77
N LEU A 68 -9.33 -19.29 -8.32
CA LEU A 68 -8.88 -19.58 -6.95
C LEU A 68 -9.74 -18.84 -5.90
N TYR A 69 -10.16 -17.60 -6.17
CA TYR A 69 -11.10 -16.91 -5.30
C TYR A 69 -12.47 -17.58 -5.31
N VAL A 70 -12.98 -18.00 -6.48
CA VAL A 70 -14.24 -18.73 -6.59
C VAL A 70 -14.17 -20.07 -5.85
N ALA A 71 -13.13 -20.87 -6.07
CA ALA A 71 -12.93 -22.17 -5.44
C ALA A 71 -12.87 -22.04 -3.91
N ARG A 72 -12.22 -20.99 -3.39
CA ARG A 72 -12.20 -20.68 -1.95
C ARG A 72 -13.61 -20.48 -1.40
N GLU A 73 -14.44 -19.69 -2.10
CA GLU A 73 -15.81 -19.41 -1.63
C GLU A 73 -16.69 -20.65 -1.74
N VAL A 74 -16.56 -21.45 -2.81
CA VAL A 74 -17.28 -22.74 -2.94
C VAL A 74 -16.94 -23.68 -1.79
N GLN A 75 -15.66 -23.82 -1.45
CA GLN A 75 -15.23 -24.65 -0.32
C GLN A 75 -15.83 -24.14 1.00
N LEU A 76 -15.79 -22.82 1.24
CA LEU A 76 -16.35 -22.21 2.45
C LEU A 76 -17.87 -22.38 2.54
N ILE A 77 -18.57 -22.31 1.40
CA ILE A 77 -20.01 -22.48 1.29
C ILE A 77 -20.41 -23.87 1.79
N GLU A 78 -19.81 -24.91 1.21
CA GLU A 78 -20.15 -26.30 1.50
C GLU A 78 -19.71 -26.72 2.90
N GLU A 79 -18.49 -26.35 3.31
CA GLU A 79 -17.91 -26.83 4.57
C GLU A 79 -18.48 -26.14 5.80
N VAL A 80 -18.85 -24.84 5.71
CA VAL A 80 -19.20 -24.04 6.89
C VAL A 80 -20.53 -23.33 6.74
N LEU A 81 -20.76 -22.62 5.63
CA LEU A 81 -21.90 -21.71 5.51
C LEU A 81 -23.24 -22.46 5.56
N ARG A 82 -23.42 -23.53 4.79
CA ARG A 82 -24.71 -24.26 4.74
C ARG A 82 -25.18 -24.72 6.12
N SER A 83 -24.28 -25.36 6.87
CA SER A 83 -24.57 -25.82 8.23
C SER A 83 -24.87 -24.65 9.18
N ALA A 84 -24.10 -23.56 9.06
CA ALA A 84 -24.30 -22.37 9.88
C ALA A 84 -25.70 -21.75 9.64
N LEU A 85 -26.17 -21.71 8.40
CA LEU A 85 -27.49 -21.14 8.06
C LEU A 85 -28.66 -21.93 8.65
N GLY A 86 -28.50 -23.24 8.88
CA GLY A 86 -29.54 -24.07 9.48
C GLY A 86 -29.59 -24.02 11.01
N THR A 87 -28.54 -23.54 11.68
CA THR A 87 -28.37 -23.68 13.14
C THR A 87 -28.27 -22.37 13.90
N ASN A 88 -28.08 -21.24 13.21
CA ASN A 88 -27.82 -19.93 13.81
C ASN A 88 -28.89 -18.92 13.41
N ASP A 89 -29.18 -17.97 14.30
CA ASP A 89 -30.13 -16.89 14.02
C ASP A 89 -29.53 -15.92 12.99
N LEU A 90 -28.22 -15.69 13.10
CA LEU A 90 -27.44 -14.82 12.24
C LEU A 90 -26.12 -15.47 11.81
N VAL A 91 -25.84 -15.46 10.52
CA VAL A 91 -24.53 -15.83 9.95
C VAL A 91 -23.90 -14.60 9.33
N ILE A 92 -22.65 -14.31 9.68
CA ILE A 92 -21.87 -13.18 9.15
C ILE A 92 -20.66 -13.71 8.37
N ALA A 93 -20.42 -13.17 7.18
CA ALA A 93 -19.19 -13.39 6.42
C ALA A 93 -18.40 -12.08 6.20
N ASP A 94 -17.09 -12.11 6.46
CA ASP A 94 -16.14 -11.09 5.99
C ASP A 94 -15.62 -11.49 4.61
N ARG A 95 -16.30 -10.98 3.58
CA ARG A 95 -16.23 -11.32 2.15
C ARG A 95 -17.08 -12.53 1.74
N PHE A 96 -17.54 -12.50 0.50
CA PHE A 96 -18.22 -13.60 -0.21
C PHE A 96 -17.80 -13.59 -1.70
N LEU A 97 -18.61 -14.21 -2.57
CA LEU A 97 -18.40 -14.25 -4.03
C LEU A 97 -18.26 -12.86 -4.68
N TYR A 98 -18.82 -11.81 -4.08
CA TYR A 98 -18.65 -10.43 -4.57
C TYR A 98 -17.19 -9.99 -4.62
N THR A 99 -16.33 -10.48 -3.71
CA THR A 99 -14.89 -10.22 -3.80
C THR A 99 -14.29 -10.85 -5.06
N ALA A 100 -14.69 -12.06 -5.42
CA ALA A 100 -14.22 -12.73 -6.64
C ALA A 100 -14.70 -11.99 -7.88
N GLU A 101 -15.98 -11.60 -7.90
CA GLU A 101 -16.59 -10.82 -8.96
C GLU A 101 -15.87 -9.48 -9.18
N VAL A 102 -15.71 -8.69 -8.12
CA VAL A 102 -15.09 -7.37 -8.19
C VAL A 102 -13.61 -7.47 -8.56
N LEU A 103 -12.89 -8.47 -8.03
CA LEU A 103 -11.50 -8.73 -8.42
C LEU A 103 -11.38 -9.14 -9.88
N GLY A 104 -12.22 -10.05 -10.37
CA GLY A 104 -12.20 -10.53 -11.75
C GLY A 104 -12.59 -9.43 -12.75
N ARG A 105 -13.79 -8.88 -12.61
CA ARG A 105 -14.39 -7.94 -13.58
C ARG A 105 -13.71 -6.58 -13.55
N PHE A 106 -13.53 -5.99 -12.36
CA PHE A 106 -13.01 -4.62 -12.24
C PHE A 106 -11.50 -4.61 -11.98
N GLY A 107 -11.01 -5.52 -11.14
CA GLY A 107 -9.60 -5.58 -10.80
C GLY A 107 -8.73 -6.09 -11.95
N ARG A 108 -9.18 -7.17 -12.60
CA ARG A 108 -8.47 -7.94 -13.62
C ARG A 108 -9.06 -7.79 -15.04
N LEU A 109 -10.13 -7.02 -15.19
CA LEU A 109 -10.76 -6.71 -16.47
C LEU A 109 -11.22 -7.97 -17.24
N LEU A 110 -11.64 -9.00 -16.51
CA LEU A 110 -12.22 -10.20 -17.11
C LEU A 110 -13.63 -9.90 -17.64
N PRO A 111 -14.02 -10.45 -18.81
CA PRO A 111 -15.36 -10.24 -19.38
C PRO A 111 -16.49 -10.70 -18.45
N VAL A 112 -17.62 -10.00 -18.47
CA VAL A 112 -18.79 -10.37 -17.67
C VAL A 112 -19.41 -11.67 -18.16
N GLU A 113 -19.42 -11.88 -19.48
CA GLU A 113 -19.96 -13.05 -20.16
C GLU A 113 -19.25 -14.33 -19.73
N TRP A 114 -17.98 -14.21 -19.31
CA TRP A 114 -17.19 -15.31 -18.80
C TRP A 114 -17.30 -15.47 -17.27
N THR A 115 -17.26 -14.36 -16.52
CA THR A 115 -17.25 -14.40 -15.05
C THR A 115 -18.63 -14.69 -14.44
N GLN A 116 -19.70 -14.16 -15.03
CA GLN A 116 -21.06 -14.23 -14.46
C GLN A 116 -21.61 -15.67 -14.35
N PRO A 117 -21.54 -16.52 -15.39
CA PRO A 117 -22.06 -17.89 -15.29
C PRO A 117 -21.32 -18.72 -14.23
N ILE A 118 -20.01 -18.49 -14.07
CA ILE A 118 -19.18 -19.17 -13.06
C ILE A 118 -19.61 -18.76 -11.66
N LEU A 119 -19.82 -17.46 -11.41
CA LEU A 119 -20.28 -16.96 -10.11
C LEU A 119 -21.68 -17.46 -9.77
N GLN A 120 -22.58 -17.51 -10.75
CA GLN A 120 -23.93 -18.04 -10.57
C GLN A 120 -23.90 -19.51 -10.16
N ALA A 121 -23.12 -20.35 -10.86
CA ALA A 121 -22.93 -21.74 -10.50
C ALA A 121 -22.28 -21.89 -9.11
N ALA A 122 -21.25 -21.09 -8.83
CA ALA A 122 -20.51 -21.11 -7.56
C ALA A 122 -21.33 -20.64 -6.35
N SER A 123 -22.41 -19.88 -6.55
CA SER A 123 -23.31 -19.49 -5.46
C SER A 123 -24.03 -20.67 -4.82
N LEU A 124 -24.18 -21.76 -5.59
CA LEU A 124 -24.90 -22.97 -5.20
C LEU A 124 -26.28 -22.69 -4.57
N GLY A 125 -26.96 -21.68 -5.14
CA GLY A 125 -28.28 -21.23 -4.73
C GLY A 125 -28.31 -20.30 -3.50
N ILE A 126 -27.17 -19.98 -2.90
CA ILE A 126 -27.11 -19.12 -1.70
C ILE A 126 -26.93 -17.66 -2.09
N THR A 127 -27.83 -16.83 -1.59
CA THR A 127 -27.79 -15.37 -1.73
C THR A 127 -27.85 -14.74 -0.34
N PRO A 128 -27.03 -13.71 -0.04
CA PRO A 128 -27.14 -12.98 1.23
C PRO A 128 -28.47 -12.23 1.37
N ASP A 129 -28.97 -12.15 2.60
CA ASP A 129 -30.15 -11.35 2.95
C ASP A 129 -29.81 -9.85 2.98
N LEU A 130 -28.58 -9.52 3.37
CA LEU A 130 -28.06 -8.15 3.49
C LEU A 130 -26.57 -8.12 3.17
N VAL A 131 -26.14 -7.10 2.42
CA VAL A 131 -24.73 -6.82 2.15
C VAL A 131 -24.37 -5.44 2.67
N VAL A 132 -23.40 -5.37 3.57
CA VAL A 132 -22.86 -4.11 4.12
C VAL A 132 -21.54 -3.81 3.42
N LEU A 133 -21.54 -2.79 2.55
CA LEU A 133 -20.33 -2.24 1.95
C LEU A 133 -19.71 -1.21 2.89
N VAL A 134 -18.55 -1.54 3.45
CA VAL A 134 -17.73 -0.60 4.22
C VAL A 134 -16.87 0.20 3.23
N ASP A 135 -17.36 1.38 2.86
CA ASP A 135 -16.71 2.27 1.89
C ASP A 135 -15.71 3.21 2.55
N VAL A 136 -14.54 3.36 1.93
CA VAL A 136 -13.44 4.23 2.38
C VAL A 136 -12.64 4.68 1.16
N ASP A 137 -12.17 5.93 1.14
CA ASP A 137 -11.20 6.37 0.13
C ASP A 137 -9.96 5.45 0.10
N PRO A 138 -9.53 4.96 -1.09
CA PRO A 138 -8.38 4.07 -1.19
C PRO A 138 -7.06 4.64 -0.63
N THR A 139 -6.89 5.96 -0.62
CA THR A 139 -5.73 6.61 0.00
C THR A 139 -5.77 6.46 1.51
N LEU A 140 -6.92 6.72 2.14
CA LEU A 140 -7.09 6.55 3.58
C LEU A 140 -6.95 5.08 4.00
N ALA A 141 -7.57 4.16 3.26
CA ALA A 141 -7.44 2.71 3.50
C ALA A 141 -5.97 2.25 3.40
N ARG A 142 -5.21 2.80 2.44
CA ARG A 142 -3.76 2.55 2.32
C ARG A 142 -2.99 3.13 3.49
N ALA A 143 -3.31 4.35 3.92
CA ALA A 143 -2.67 5.01 5.07
C ALA A 143 -2.86 4.18 6.35
N ARG A 144 -4.09 3.75 6.65
CA ARG A 144 -4.40 2.83 7.76
C ARG A 144 -3.56 1.55 7.71
N ARG A 145 -3.48 0.91 6.54
CA ARG A 145 -2.67 -0.31 6.38
C ARG A 145 -1.18 -0.07 6.59
N LYS A 146 -0.66 1.04 6.08
CA LYS A 146 0.77 1.41 6.23
C LYS A 146 1.09 1.74 7.69
N ALA A 147 0.26 2.54 8.34
CA ALA A 147 0.35 2.86 9.75
C ALA A 147 0.31 1.60 10.64
N PHE A 148 -0.58 0.64 10.35
CA PHE A 148 -0.65 -0.63 11.07
C PHE A 148 0.60 -1.49 10.88
N LYS A 149 1.08 -1.64 9.63
CA LYS A 149 2.27 -2.44 9.32
C LYS A 149 3.54 -1.91 9.99
N LEU A 150 3.67 -0.59 10.14
CA LEU A 150 4.81 0.02 10.84
C LEU A 150 4.91 -0.48 12.29
N ALA A 151 3.77 -0.58 12.99
CA ALA A 151 3.75 -1.07 14.37
C ALA A 151 3.89 -2.61 14.47
N ALA A 152 3.34 -3.35 13.51
CA ALA A 152 3.41 -4.82 13.52
C ALA A 152 4.76 -5.39 13.07
N ARG A 153 5.69 -4.54 12.59
CA ARG A 153 6.99 -4.94 11.98
C ARG A 153 6.85 -6.07 10.94
N ASP A 154 5.73 -6.07 10.22
CA ASP A 154 5.38 -7.11 9.25
C ASP A 154 6.29 -7.01 8.01
N ARG A 155 7.27 -7.92 7.93
CA ARG A 155 8.23 -8.04 6.81
C ARG A 155 7.74 -8.96 5.69
N ARG A 156 6.49 -9.46 5.75
CA ARG A 156 5.97 -10.34 4.70
C ARG A 156 6.04 -9.66 3.33
N PRO A 157 6.32 -10.42 2.26
CA PRO A 157 6.30 -9.90 0.92
C PRO A 157 4.97 -9.23 0.58
N PRO A 158 4.95 -8.30 -0.40
CA PRO A 158 3.69 -7.79 -0.92
C PRO A 158 2.83 -8.97 -1.37
N SER A 159 1.52 -8.91 -1.16
CA SER A 159 0.61 -9.88 -1.76
C SER A 159 0.58 -9.69 -3.28
N ARG A 160 0.09 -10.70 -4.01
CA ARG A 160 -0.14 -10.63 -5.45
C ARG A 160 -0.97 -9.40 -5.88
N LYS A 161 -2.06 -9.11 -5.17
CA LYS A 161 -2.84 -7.86 -5.36
C LYS A 161 -2.00 -6.59 -5.19
N GLY A 162 -1.01 -6.62 -4.31
CA GLY A 162 -0.10 -5.51 -4.06
C GLY A 162 0.84 -5.18 -5.23
N LEU A 163 1.05 -6.13 -6.16
CA LEU A 163 1.85 -5.94 -7.38
C LEU A 163 1.12 -5.08 -8.43
N ALA A 164 -0.21 -4.93 -8.32
CA ALA A 164 -1.01 -4.11 -9.23
C ALA A 164 -1.07 -2.62 -8.85
N GLY A 165 -0.50 -2.23 -7.71
CA GLY A 165 -0.52 -0.84 -7.26
C GLY A 165 -1.84 -0.42 -6.61
N VAL A 166 -1.93 0.88 -6.28
CA VAL A 166 -3.12 1.45 -5.61
C VAL A 166 -4.31 1.52 -6.56
N GLY A 167 -4.07 1.65 -7.87
CA GLY A 167 -5.13 1.70 -8.88
C GLY A 167 -6.08 0.50 -8.83
N LEU A 168 -5.59 -0.68 -8.43
CA LEU A 168 -6.44 -1.84 -8.17
C LEU A 168 -7.53 -1.52 -7.12
N GLN A 169 -7.18 -0.92 -5.99
CA GLN A 169 -8.15 -0.62 -4.93
C GLN A 169 -9.21 0.40 -5.38
N HIS A 170 -8.85 1.37 -6.22
CA HIS A 170 -9.84 2.28 -6.82
C HIS A 170 -10.85 1.52 -7.68
N ARG A 171 -10.39 0.61 -8.53
CA ARG A 171 -11.28 -0.22 -9.36
C ARG A 171 -12.14 -1.16 -8.53
N LEU A 172 -11.59 -1.77 -7.47
CA LEU A 172 -12.38 -2.62 -6.57
C LEU A 172 -13.46 -1.79 -5.86
N ARG A 173 -13.12 -0.61 -5.32
CA ARG A 173 -14.09 0.30 -4.69
C ARG A 173 -15.23 0.64 -5.67
N ARG A 174 -14.88 1.05 -6.89
CA ARG A 174 -15.84 1.33 -7.96
C ARG A 174 -16.75 0.13 -8.23
N GLY A 175 -16.17 -1.07 -8.37
CA GLY A 175 -16.95 -2.29 -8.61
C GLY A 175 -17.94 -2.59 -7.49
N TYR A 176 -17.54 -2.45 -6.22
CA TYR A 176 -18.47 -2.62 -5.11
C TYR A 176 -19.59 -1.59 -5.11
N LEU A 177 -19.28 -0.31 -5.38
CA LEU A 177 -20.30 0.74 -5.47
C LEU A 177 -21.28 0.47 -6.63
N GLU A 178 -20.79 0.01 -7.78
CA GLU A 178 -21.64 -0.38 -8.91
C GLU A 178 -22.56 -1.57 -8.57
N LEU A 179 -22.08 -2.56 -7.80
CA LEU A 179 -22.92 -3.65 -7.31
C LEU A 179 -23.98 -3.15 -6.32
N ALA A 180 -23.59 -2.29 -5.38
CA ALA A 180 -24.50 -1.71 -4.40
C ALA A 180 -25.61 -0.88 -5.04
N LEU A 181 -25.32 -0.18 -6.13
CA LEU A 181 -26.31 0.58 -6.91
C LEU A 181 -27.29 -0.31 -7.68
N LYS A 182 -26.85 -1.49 -8.13
CA LYS A 182 -27.69 -2.43 -8.91
C LYS A 182 -28.68 -3.21 -8.07
N GLU A 183 -28.36 -3.49 -6.82
CA GLU A 183 -29.21 -4.26 -5.90
C GLU A 183 -29.50 -3.47 -4.61
N PRO A 184 -30.15 -2.29 -4.72
CA PRO A 184 -30.34 -1.38 -3.61
C PRO A 184 -31.21 -2.00 -2.50
N GLU A 185 -32.07 -2.97 -2.78
CA GLU A 185 -32.85 -3.69 -1.77
C GLU A 185 -32.05 -4.68 -0.93
N ARG A 186 -30.78 -4.95 -1.27
CA ARG A 186 -29.88 -5.86 -0.54
C ARG A 186 -28.64 -5.16 0.01
N TRP A 187 -28.16 -4.12 -0.67
CA TRP A 187 -26.91 -3.46 -0.31
C TRP A 187 -27.10 -2.18 0.50
N VAL A 188 -26.29 -2.05 1.55
CA VAL A 188 -26.14 -0.81 2.33
C VAL A 188 -24.70 -0.36 2.26
N VAL A 189 -24.49 0.92 1.97
CA VAL A 189 -23.17 1.54 1.96
C VAL A 189 -22.98 2.32 3.27
N ILE A 190 -21.85 2.08 3.92
CA ILE A 190 -21.46 2.77 5.14
C ILE A 190 -20.08 3.38 4.90
N GLU A 191 -20.05 4.70 4.93
CA GLU A 191 -18.81 5.47 4.93
C GLU A 191 -18.06 5.24 6.24
N ASN A 192 -16.83 4.73 6.15
CA ASN A 192 -15.98 4.48 7.32
C ASN A 192 -14.79 5.46 7.37
N GLU A 193 -15.08 6.74 7.15
CA GLU A 193 -14.12 7.84 7.32
C GLU A 193 -14.22 8.53 8.69
N ASP A 194 -15.31 8.25 9.42
CA ASP A 194 -15.65 8.73 10.75
C ASP A 194 -15.18 7.79 11.88
N GLU A 195 -15.70 8.02 13.10
CA GLU A 195 -15.46 7.19 14.28
C GLU A 195 -15.97 5.76 14.10
N LEU A 196 -15.10 4.79 14.34
CA LEU A 196 -15.39 3.36 14.24
C LEU A 196 -16.64 2.96 15.03
N GLU A 197 -16.78 3.48 16.26
CA GLU A 197 -17.90 3.21 17.15
C GLU A 197 -19.24 3.54 16.50
N ARG A 198 -19.32 4.70 15.82
CA ARG A 198 -20.53 5.13 15.11
C ARG A 198 -20.88 4.18 13.98
N SER A 199 -19.89 3.74 13.20
CA SER A 199 -20.09 2.75 12.13
C SER A 199 -20.61 1.42 12.69
N VAL A 200 -20.01 0.93 13.78
CA VAL A 200 -20.41 -0.32 14.44
C VAL A 200 -21.84 -0.21 14.98
N ALA A 201 -22.15 0.84 15.75
CA ALA A 201 -23.49 1.03 16.31
C ALA A 201 -24.59 1.10 15.23
N ARG A 202 -24.33 1.82 14.13
CA ARG A 202 -25.26 1.92 13.00
C ARG A 202 -25.49 0.58 12.30
N VAL A 203 -24.44 -0.21 12.10
CA VAL A 203 -24.56 -1.55 11.52
C VAL A 203 -25.31 -2.49 12.46
N THR A 204 -24.98 -2.47 13.76
CA THR A 204 -25.66 -3.29 14.76
C THR A 204 -27.15 -3.01 14.73
N ALA A 205 -27.57 -1.73 14.79
CA ALA A 205 -28.98 -1.36 14.72
C ALA A 205 -29.65 -1.79 13.41
N LEU A 206 -28.98 -1.64 12.26
CA LEU A 206 -29.48 -2.11 10.97
C LEU A 206 -29.75 -3.62 10.97
N ILE A 207 -28.84 -4.42 11.51
CA ILE A 207 -28.97 -5.87 11.55
C ILE A 207 -30.05 -6.29 12.54
N GLU A 208 -30.20 -5.61 13.68
CA GLU A 208 -31.31 -5.83 14.61
C GLU A 208 -32.66 -5.56 13.95
N ASP A 209 -32.80 -4.43 13.27
CA ASP A 209 -34.02 -4.09 12.51
C ASP A 209 -34.29 -5.11 11.40
N ALA A 210 -33.24 -5.60 10.72
CA ALA A 210 -33.36 -6.62 9.68
C ALA A 210 -33.84 -7.97 10.27
N CYS A 211 -33.33 -8.37 11.44
CA CYS A 211 -33.81 -9.53 12.18
C CYS A 211 -35.28 -9.39 12.60
N ALA A 212 -35.70 -8.20 13.04
CA ALA A 212 -37.04 -7.98 13.60
C ALA A 212 -38.12 -7.76 12.52
N GLN A 213 -37.80 -7.05 11.43
CA GLN A 213 -38.79 -6.55 10.48
C GLN A 213 -38.51 -6.96 9.03
N GLY A 214 -37.43 -7.71 8.80
CA GLY A 214 -36.96 -8.13 7.49
C GLY A 214 -35.93 -7.15 6.86
N PRO A 215 -34.95 -7.64 6.09
CA PRO A 215 -33.85 -6.83 5.55
C PRO A 215 -34.32 -5.64 4.72
N LYS A 216 -35.30 -5.83 3.83
CA LYS A 216 -35.76 -4.78 2.92
C LYS A 216 -36.27 -3.53 3.66
N ARG A 217 -37.12 -3.73 4.67
CA ARG A 217 -37.65 -2.62 5.50
C ARG A 217 -36.56 -1.95 6.33
N ALA A 218 -35.63 -2.74 6.88
CA ALA A 218 -34.50 -2.21 7.63
C ALA A 218 -33.59 -1.34 6.75
N ILE A 219 -33.33 -1.75 5.51
CA ILE A 219 -32.55 -0.99 4.52
C ILE A 219 -33.27 0.32 4.15
N GLU A 220 -34.57 0.28 3.89
CA GLU A 220 -35.38 1.47 3.60
C GLU A 220 -35.28 2.51 4.74
N ARG A 221 -35.44 2.07 5.99
CA ARG A 221 -35.29 2.93 7.18
C ARG A 221 -33.87 3.46 7.35
N PHE A 222 -32.87 2.60 7.19
CA PHE A 222 -31.47 2.99 7.30
C PHE A 222 -31.11 4.12 6.32
N ARG A 223 -31.66 4.07 5.11
CA ARG A 223 -31.47 5.11 4.09
C ARG A 223 -32.20 6.41 4.41
N ALA A 224 -33.40 6.32 4.99
CA ALA A 224 -34.15 7.51 5.43
C ALA A 224 -33.43 8.28 6.54
N ASP A 225 -32.65 7.59 7.39
CA ASP A 225 -31.87 8.19 8.48
C ASP A 225 -30.51 8.77 8.03
N VAL A 226 -30.18 8.74 6.74
CA VAL A 226 -28.91 9.30 6.24
C VAL A 226 -28.97 10.82 6.28
N ARG A 227 -28.42 11.39 7.36
CA ARG A 227 -28.17 12.84 7.45
C ARG A 227 -27.14 13.25 6.39
N THR A 228 -27.50 14.24 5.58
CA THR A 228 -26.56 14.89 4.65
C THR A 228 -25.45 15.57 5.44
N ARG A 229 -24.21 15.10 5.26
CA ARG A 229 -23.04 15.79 5.80
C ARG A 229 -22.87 17.12 5.05
N PRO A 230 -22.51 18.23 5.72
CA PRO A 230 -22.16 19.45 5.02
C PRO A 230 -21.01 19.16 4.06
N VAL A 231 -21.16 19.52 2.79
CA VAL A 231 -20.06 19.43 1.82
C VAL A 231 -19.02 20.48 2.21
N PRO A 232 -17.76 20.10 2.51
CA PRO A 232 -16.73 21.08 2.82
C PRO A 232 -16.52 22.02 1.62
N VAL A 233 -16.36 23.31 1.88
CA VAL A 233 -15.96 24.26 0.84
C VAL A 233 -14.56 23.87 0.35
N ALA A 234 -14.44 23.56 -0.95
CA ALA A 234 -13.17 23.15 -1.53
C ALA A 234 -12.19 24.35 -1.55
N PRO A 235 -10.94 24.17 -1.08
CA PRO A 235 -9.92 25.20 -1.19
C PRO A 235 -9.62 25.49 -2.66
N THR A 236 -9.45 26.76 -2.98
CA THR A 236 -9.19 27.25 -4.34
C THR A 236 -7.76 27.72 -4.53
N THR A 237 -7.02 27.97 -3.44
CA THR A 237 -5.60 28.34 -3.47
C THR A 237 -4.72 27.32 -2.72
N PRO A 238 -3.41 27.26 -3.00
CA PRO A 238 -2.47 26.42 -2.25
C PRO A 238 -2.47 26.69 -0.74
N GLU A 239 -2.59 27.95 -0.32
CA GLU A 239 -2.61 28.36 1.09
C GLU A 239 -3.87 27.85 1.79
N GLN A 240 -5.05 28.01 1.16
CA GLN A 240 -6.31 27.45 1.66
C GLN A 240 -6.23 25.92 1.74
N ALA A 241 -5.57 25.28 0.78
CA ALA A 241 -5.37 23.83 0.76
C ALA A 241 -4.47 23.37 1.92
N PHE A 242 -3.42 24.13 2.25
CA PHE A 242 -2.56 23.86 3.39
C PHE A 242 -3.32 23.97 4.72
N GLU A 243 -4.12 25.03 4.90
CA GLU A 243 -4.96 25.16 6.10
C GLU A 243 -6.00 24.02 6.22
N ALA A 244 -6.65 23.67 5.11
CA ALA A 244 -7.60 22.56 5.07
C ALA A 244 -6.93 21.23 5.42
N PHE A 245 -5.69 21.02 4.95
CA PHE A 245 -4.88 19.86 5.31
C PHE A 245 -4.57 19.82 6.80
N LEU A 246 -4.13 20.93 7.41
CA LEU A 246 -3.83 20.99 8.84
C LEU A 246 -5.08 20.73 9.70
N ARG A 247 -6.23 21.31 9.35
CA ARG A 247 -7.51 21.03 10.02
C ARG A 247 -7.86 19.55 9.96
N TRP A 248 -7.68 18.91 8.80
CA TRP A 248 -7.90 17.48 8.63
C TRP A 248 -6.94 16.66 9.52
N ILE A 249 -5.67 17.05 9.61
CA ILE A 249 -4.68 16.40 10.49
C ILE A 249 -5.10 16.51 11.95
N ASP A 250 -5.56 17.67 12.41
CA ASP A 250 -5.95 17.90 13.81
C ASP A 250 -7.20 17.12 14.21
N GLU A 251 -8.18 17.00 13.31
CA GLU A 251 -9.32 16.11 13.51
C GLU A 251 -8.89 14.65 13.53
N ARG A 252 -8.07 14.22 12.55
CA ARG A 252 -7.63 12.84 12.43
C ARG A 252 -6.73 12.44 13.60
N ALA A 253 -5.90 13.33 14.13
CA ALA A 253 -4.97 13.05 15.23
C ALA A 253 -5.70 12.62 16.51
N ARG A 254 -6.91 13.14 16.75
CA ARG A 254 -7.75 12.78 17.91
C ARG A 254 -8.28 11.34 17.85
N ARG A 255 -8.48 10.78 16.65
CA ARG A 255 -9.13 9.48 16.44
C ARG A 255 -8.17 8.41 15.93
N GLU A 256 -7.27 8.77 15.02
CA GLU A 256 -6.30 7.88 14.36
C GLU A 256 -4.90 8.55 14.30
N PRO A 257 -4.21 8.75 15.43
CA PRO A 257 -2.94 9.50 15.50
C PRO A 257 -1.85 8.93 14.57
N ARG A 258 -1.81 7.61 14.38
CA ARG A 258 -0.86 6.97 13.45
C ARG A 258 -1.12 7.33 11.98
N VAL A 259 -2.40 7.51 11.60
CA VAL A 259 -2.78 7.92 10.25
C VAL A 259 -2.43 9.39 10.05
N ALA A 260 -2.69 10.24 11.04
CA ALA A 260 -2.26 11.64 11.01
C ALA A 260 -0.73 11.76 10.81
N ALA A 261 0.06 11.04 11.61
CA ALA A 261 1.52 11.01 11.47
C ALA A 261 1.99 10.52 10.08
N TYR A 262 1.30 9.52 9.50
CA TYR A 262 1.58 9.06 8.13
C TYR A 262 1.36 10.15 7.07
N PHE A 263 0.31 10.96 7.22
CA PHE A 263 0.06 12.07 6.28
C PHE A 263 1.08 13.21 6.44
N LEU A 264 1.59 13.47 7.63
CA LEU A 264 2.68 14.45 7.85
C LEU A 264 4.07 14.00 7.35
N SER A 265 4.23 12.73 6.97
CA SER A 265 5.52 12.18 6.52
C SER A 265 6.09 12.93 5.32
N GLY A 266 7.34 13.38 5.45
CA GLY A 266 8.10 14.11 4.43
C GLY A 266 7.78 15.61 4.29
N LEU A 267 6.88 16.15 5.12
CA LEU A 267 6.67 17.60 5.24
C LEU A 267 7.55 18.18 6.35
N PHE A 268 7.78 19.49 6.41
CA PHE A 268 8.50 20.16 7.50
C PHE A 268 8.01 21.61 7.61
N GLY A 269 8.32 22.30 8.70
CA GLY A 269 7.94 23.70 8.94
C GLY A 269 7.16 23.86 10.24
N PRO A 270 7.11 25.07 10.82
CA PRO A 270 6.66 25.29 12.21
C PRO A 270 5.30 24.65 12.54
N GLU A 271 4.31 24.81 11.67
CA GLU A 271 2.94 24.31 11.86
C GLU A 271 2.87 22.78 11.77
N VAL A 272 3.71 22.16 10.94
CA VAL A 272 3.83 20.71 10.81
C VAL A 272 4.62 20.13 11.99
N ASP A 273 5.68 20.82 12.40
CA ASP A 273 6.63 20.40 13.42
C ASP A 273 5.98 20.39 14.81
N GLU A 274 5.11 21.35 15.11
CA GLU A 274 4.29 21.36 16.32
C GLU A 274 3.44 20.08 16.43
N ARG A 275 2.65 19.78 15.39
CA ARG A 275 1.79 18.58 15.33
C ARG A 275 2.60 17.30 15.39
N ARG A 276 3.76 17.28 14.73
CA ARG A 276 4.69 16.14 14.76
C ARG A 276 5.20 15.87 16.18
N ARG A 277 5.62 16.90 16.92
CA ARG A 277 6.08 16.76 18.31
C ARG A 277 4.97 16.23 19.22
N ALA A 278 3.75 16.76 19.08
CA ALA A 278 2.60 16.28 19.84
C ALA A 278 2.31 14.78 19.53
N LEU A 279 2.37 14.38 18.26
CA LEU A 279 2.19 13.00 17.85
C LEU A 279 3.33 12.08 18.28
N ALA A 280 4.56 12.58 18.41
CA ALA A 280 5.71 11.77 18.82
C ALA A 280 5.54 11.18 20.23
N GLN A 281 4.80 11.87 21.11
CA GLN A 281 4.48 11.38 22.45
C GLN A 281 3.51 10.18 22.43
N GLN A 282 2.63 10.10 21.43
CA GLN A 282 1.60 9.05 21.33
C GLN A 282 2.00 7.91 20.39
N VAL A 283 2.61 8.24 19.25
CA VAL A 283 2.88 7.33 18.13
C VAL A 283 4.30 7.51 17.55
N PRO A 284 5.36 7.39 18.38
CA PRO A 284 6.74 7.70 18.01
C PRO A 284 7.24 6.95 16.77
N GLU A 285 6.95 5.64 16.64
CA GLU A 285 7.39 4.86 15.46
C GLU A 285 6.79 5.37 14.13
N ALA A 286 5.54 5.86 14.15
CA ALA A 286 4.88 6.41 12.97
C ALA A 286 5.46 7.78 12.59
N VAL A 287 5.81 8.60 13.59
CA VAL A 287 6.51 9.87 13.39
C VAL A 287 7.90 9.63 12.82
N LEU A 288 8.70 8.73 13.41
CA LEU A 288 10.04 8.37 12.95
C LEU A 288 10.03 7.89 11.50
N ALA A 289 9.08 7.03 11.12
CA ALA A 289 8.94 6.58 9.74
C ALA A 289 8.76 7.74 8.73
N GLY A 290 8.17 8.85 9.18
CA GLY A 290 7.95 10.06 8.39
C GLY A 290 9.12 11.03 8.30
N LEU A 291 10.21 10.81 9.06
CA LEU A 291 11.39 11.69 9.08
C LEU A 291 12.39 11.38 7.97
N SER A 292 12.24 10.27 7.24
CA SER A 292 13.20 9.85 6.22
C SER A 292 13.41 10.95 5.17
N GLY A 293 14.66 11.39 5.02
CA GLY A 293 15.03 12.47 4.10
C GLY A 293 14.75 13.89 4.60
N LEU A 294 14.37 14.10 5.86
CA LEU A 294 14.30 15.43 6.48
C LEU A 294 15.59 15.76 7.23
N ASP A 295 16.14 16.95 7.02
CA ASP A 295 17.43 17.41 7.57
C ASP A 295 17.30 18.66 8.46
N ASP A 296 16.08 19.01 8.86
CA ASP A 296 15.83 20.17 9.72
C ASP A 296 16.14 19.88 11.21
N PRO A 297 16.35 20.93 12.03
CA PRO A 297 16.68 20.78 13.46
C PRO A 297 15.64 19.99 14.27
N VAL A 298 14.35 20.09 13.94
CA VAL A 298 13.29 19.38 14.67
C VAL A 298 13.35 17.89 14.40
N SER A 299 13.48 17.51 13.12
CA SER A 299 13.63 16.11 12.71
C SER A 299 14.87 15.48 13.36
N TRP A 300 15.98 16.21 13.44
CA TRP A 300 17.15 15.71 14.15
C TRP A 300 16.95 15.57 15.66
N GLY A 301 16.36 16.56 16.32
CA GLY A 301 16.07 16.48 17.76
C GLY A 301 15.20 15.27 18.10
N LEU A 302 14.17 14.99 17.28
CA LEU A 302 13.32 13.81 17.44
C LEU A 302 14.09 12.47 17.25
N ARG A 303 15.05 12.41 16.33
CA ARG A 303 15.90 11.22 16.15
C ARG A 303 16.74 10.96 17.39
N GLU A 304 17.37 11.99 17.93
CA GLU A 304 18.25 11.91 19.10
C GLU A 304 17.48 11.55 20.37
N GLU A 305 16.35 12.23 20.61
CA GLU A 305 15.46 11.97 21.73
C GLU A 305 14.96 10.51 21.74
N LEU A 306 14.58 9.99 20.57
CA LEU A 306 13.97 8.67 20.44
C LEU A 306 14.98 7.54 20.19
N ALA A 307 16.27 7.83 19.96
CA ALA A 307 17.31 6.84 19.65
C ALA A 307 17.44 5.76 20.73
N GLY A 308 17.35 6.17 22.00
CA GLY A 308 17.44 5.26 23.14
C GLY A 308 16.26 4.28 23.24
N ARG A 309 15.07 4.66 22.80
CA ARG A 309 13.84 3.84 22.93
C ARG A 309 13.48 3.10 21.66
N TYR A 310 13.77 3.66 20.49
CA TYR A 310 13.40 3.12 19.18
C TYR A 310 14.59 3.02 18.21
N PRO A 311 15.68 2.33 18.59
CA PRO A 311 16.95 2.40 17.85
C PRO A 311 16.82 1.98 16.38
N GLY A 312 16.11 0.89 16.08
CA GLY A 312 15.91 0.45 14.70
C GLY A 312 15.01 1.37 13.87
N ALA A 313 14.03 2.03 14.50
CA ALA A 313 13.20 3.01 13.79
C ALA A 313 14.00 4.26 13.44
N VAL A 314 14.84 4.75 14.36
CA VAL A 314 15.74 5.88 14.12
C VAL A 314 16.77 5.54 13.05
N ALA A 315 17.41 4.37 13.11
CA ALA A 315 18.41 3.94 12.12
C ALA A 315 17.86 4.00 10.68
N ARG A 316 16.63 3.49 10.47
CA ARG A 316 15.97 3.54 9.15
C ARG A 316 15.77 4.95 8.61
N THR A 317 15.62 5.95 9.48
CA THR A 317 15.45 7.36 9.04
C THR A 317 16.71 7.97 8.43
N LEU A 318 17.88 7.34 8.67
CA LEU A 318 19.19 7.80 8.19
C LEU A 318 19.51 7.31 6.76
N SER A 319 18.61 6.53 6.15
CA SER A 319 18.77 6.09 4.76
C SER A 319 18.83 7.28 3.80
N GLY A 320 19.81 7.28 2.92
CA GLY A 320 20.04 8.36 1.95
C GLY A 320 20.78 9.59 2.48
N ILE A 321 21.16 9.61 3.77
CA ILE A 321 22.11 10.61 4.29
C ILE A 321 23.52 10.05 4.13
N ALA A 322 24.46 10.85 3.62
CA ALA A 322 25.84 10.41 3.36
C ALA A 322 26.49 9.77 4.60
N GLY A 323 27.40 8.82 4.41
CA GLY A 323 28.16 8.22 5.51
C GLY A 323 29.17 9.19 6.12
N THR A 324 29.60 10.18 5.34
CA THR A 324 30.48 11.28 5.77
C THR A 324 29.78 12.37 6.58
N ASN A 325 28.44 12.36 6.67
CA ASN A 325 27.74 13.28 7.57
C ASN A 325 28.00 12.85 9.03
N GLU A 326 28.76 13.66 9.76
CA GLU A 326 29.22 13.35 11.11
C GLU A 326 28.08 13.02 12.07
N ARG A 327 26.99 13.79 12.02
CA ARG A 327 25.82 13.59 12.89
C ARG A 327 25.11 12.27 12.60
N ALA A 328 24.93 11.94 11.32
CA ALA A 328 24.33 10.67 10.90
C ALA A 328 25.25 9.50 11.24
N HIS A 329 26.56 9.63 11.02
CA HIS A 329 27.54 8.60 11.33
C HIS A 329 27.59 8.30 12.82
N ALA A 330 27.71 9.33 13.67
CA ALA A 330 27.70 9.19 15.12
C ALA A 330 26.44 8.45 15.60
N LEU A 331 25.28 8.81 15.06
CA LEU A 331 24.03 8.14 15.40
C LEU A 331 23.99 6.69 14.89
N ARG A 332 24.52 6.38 13.71
CA ARG A 332 24.64 4.98 13.23
C ARG A 332 25.51 4.14 14.16
N VAL A 333 26.67 4.66 14.58
CA VAL A 333 27.58 3.98 15.51
C VAL A 333 26.91 3.77 16.88
N GLN A 334 26.19 4.77 17.39
CA GLN A 334 25.43 4.64 18.63
C GLN A 334 24.35 3.55 18.56
N LEU A 335 23.69 3.42 17.40
CA LEU A 335 22.57 2.50 17.19
C LEU A 335 23.02 1.07 16.82
N GLU A 336 24.21 0.91 16.28
CA GLU A 336 24.79 -0.35 15.80
C GLU A 336 24.64 -1.52 16.80
N PRO A 337 24.96 -1.39 18.11
CA PRO A 337 24.85 -2.51 19.05
C PRO A 337 23.41 -2.98 19.31
N ARG A 338 22.41 -2.14 19.03
CA ARG A 338 20.99 -2.40 19.38
C ARG A 338 20.12 -2.65 18.16
N ALA A 339 20.55 -2.21 16.97
CA ALA A 339 19.80 -2.34 15.73
C ALA A 339 20.71 -2.53 14.49
N PRO A 340 21.62 -3.51 14.48
CA PRO A 340 22.65 -3.65 13.44
C PRO A 340 22.07 -3.85 12.04
N VAL A 341 20.99 -4.64 11.91
CA VAL A 341 20.33 -4.88 10.61
C VAL A 341 19.69 -3.60 10.04
N ASP A 342 19.10 -2.76 10.90
CA ASP A 342 18.49 -1.51 10.47
C ASP A 342 19.55 -0.45 10.12
N VAL A 343 20.67 -0.43 10.84
CA VAL A 343 21.83 0.41 10.50
C VAL A 343 22.39 0.00 9.14
N LEU A 344 22.62 -1.29 8.88
CA LEU A 344 23.10 -1.80 7.59
C LEU A 344 22.14 -1.45 6.44
N SER A 345 20.83 -1.57 6.65
CA SER A 345 19.84 -1.17 5.64
C SER A 345 19.88 0.34 5.35
N ALA A 346 20.28 1.18 6.30
CA ALA A 346 20.45 2.62 6.09
C ALA A 346 21.73 2.98 5.31
N LEU A 347 22.65 2.04 5.09
CA LEU A 347 23.90 2.23 4.34
C LEU A 347 23.77 1.96 2.84
N GLU A 348 22.62 1.50 2.34
CA GLU A 348 22.41 1.23 0.92
C GLU A 348 22.88 2.41 0.04
N ARG A 349 23.60 2.13 -1.06
CA ARG A 349 24.21 3.10 -1.98
C ARG A 349 25.33 3.98 -1.40
N LEU A 350 25.72 3.82 -0.13
CA LEU A 350 26.84 4.55 0.45
C LEU A 350 28.17 3.81 0.20
N ASP A 351 29.02 4.39 -0.64
CA ASP A 351 30.36 3.91 -0.98
C ASP A 351 31.43 4.83 -0.38
N ASP A 352 31.47 4.91 0.95
CA ASP A 352 32.40 5.75 1.70
C ASP A 352 33.04 4.98 2.86
N GLY A 353 34.22 5.45 3.29
CA GLY A 353 35.00 4.81 4.36
C GLY A 353 34.20 4.52 5.63
N PRO A 354 33.53 5.53 6.23
CA PRO A 354 32.73 5.33 7.44
C PRO A 354 31.63 4.26 7.29
N SER A 355 30.99 4.18 6.11
CA SER A 355 29.99 3.14 5.82
C SER A 355 30.62 1.75 5.65
N TRP A 356 31.79 1.66 5.02
CA TRP A 356 32.53 0.41 4.89
C TRP A 356 33.02 -0.14 6.23
N GLU A 357 33.49 0.71 7.14
CA GLU A 357 33.88 0.29 8.49
C GLU A 357 32.75 -0.42 9.25
N ILE A 358 31.52 0.09 9.15
CA ILE A 358 30.35 -0.55 9.75
C ILE A 358 30.07 -1.91 9.09
N ARG A 359 30.15 -2.00 7.75
CA ARG A 359 29.96 -3.27 7.03
C ARG A 359 31.00 -4.31 7.42
N ASP A 360 32.26 -3.92 7.50
CA ASP A 360 33.36 -4.81 7.85
C ASP A 360 33.19 -5.34 9.29
N ARG A 361 32.86 -4.48 10.25
CA ARG A 361 32.60 -4.88 11.65
C ARG A 361 31.45 -5.86 11.78
N LEU A 362 30.36 -5.62 11.05
CA LEU A 362 29.14 -6.42 11.17
C LEU A 362 29.11 -7.67 10.29
N TRP A 363 30.07 -7.84 9.37
CA TRP A 363 30.13 -8.96 8.43
C TRP A 363 30.02 -10.33 9.11
N THR A 364 30.81 -10.55 10.17
CA THR A 364 30.88 -11.85 10.84
C THR A 364 29.55 -12.27 11.46
N ASN A 365 28.81 -11.32 12.05
CA ASN A 365 27.58 -11.61 12.79
C ASN A 365 26.31 -11.42 11.97
N TYR A 366 26.38 -10.63 10.88
CA TYR A 366 25.22 -10.26 10.07
C TYR A 366 25.51 -10.31 8.55
N PRO A 367 26.05 -11.42 8.01
CA PRO A 367 26.50 -11.50 6.62
C PRO A 367 25.37 -11.23 5.61
N ASP A 368 24.17 -11.74 5.87
CA ASP A 368 22.98 -11.50 5.04
C ASP A 368 22.58 -10.02 4.95
N ALA A 369 22.64 -9.31 6.08
CA ALA A 369 22.30 -7.90 6.13
C ALA A 369 23.41 -7.05 5.49
N VAL A 370 24.67 -7.45 5.63
CA VAL A 370 25.79 -6.81 4.94
C VAL A 370 25.65 -6.99 3.42
N ALA A 371 25.39 -8.21 2.94
CA ALA A 371 25.15 -8.48 1.52
C ALA A 371 24.00 -7.63 0.96
N ALA A 372 22.87 -7.54 1.67
CA ALA A 372 21.75 -6.68 1.28
C ALA A 372 22.12 -5.18 1.22
N SER A 373 23.01 -4.71 2.11
CA SER A 373 23.45 -3.31 2.17
C SER A 373 24.34 -2.88 0.99
N LEU A 374 24.84 -3.83 0.19
CA LEU A 374 25.65 -3.57 -1.01
C LEU A 374 24.82 -3.14 -2.22
N ALA A 375 23.50 -2.97 -2.05
CA ALA A 375 22.61 -2.46 -3.09
C ALA A 375 23.14 -1.16 -3.69
N GLY A 376 23.27 -1.12 -5.03
CA GLY A 376 23.83 0.00 -5.79
C GLY A 376 25.36 0.08 -5.82
N LEU A 377 26.10 -0.83 -5.16
CA LEU A 377 27.56 -0.84 -5.15
C LEU A 377 28.11 -1.88 -6.13
N GLY A 378 28.71 -1.40 -7.22
CA GLY A 378 29.27 -2.21 -8.31
C GLY A 378 30.80 -2.33 -8.33
N GLY A 379 31.51 -1.66 -7.43
CA GLY A 379 32.98 -1.72 -7.37
C GLY A 379 33.51 -3.10 -6.93
N GLU A 380 34.77 -3.41 -7.24
CA GLU A 380 35.36 -4.73 -6.97
C GLU A 380 35.33 -5.11 -5.49
N ARG A 381 35.53 -4.16 -4.56
CA ARG A 381 35.38 -4.42 -3.12
C ARG A 381 34.00 -4.96 -2.76
N ALA A 382 32.94 -4.37 -3.31
CA ALA A 382 31.58 -4.84 -3.11
C ALA A 382 31.35 -6.20 -3.77
N TRP A 383 31.93 -6.44 -4.95
CA TRP A 383 31.86 -7.74 -5.60
C TRP A 383 32.60 -8.84 -4.84
N SER A 384 33.77 -8.57 -4.25
CA SER A 384 34.48 -9.55 -3.42
C SER A 384 33.64 -9.98 -2.22
N LEU A 385 33.00 -9.01 -1.54
CA LEU A 385 32.16 -9.32 -0.39
C LEU A 385 30.87 -10.05 -0.80
N ARG A 386 30.27 -9.65 -1.92
CA ARG A 386 29.09 -10.31 -2.50
C ARG A 386 29.40 -11.74 -2.94
N ALA A 387 30.53 -11.97 -3.60
CA ALA A 387 30.98 -13.29 -4.03
C ALA A 387 31.16 -14.23 -2.83
N ARG A 388 31.87 -13.76 -1.79
CA ARG A 388 32.02 -14.52 -0.54
C ARG A 388 30.68 -14.89 0.10
N TRP A 389 29.70 -13.99 0.08
CA TRP A 389 28.36 -14.32 0.58
C TRP A 389 27.64 -15.32 -0.34
N LEU A 390 27.68 -15.12 -1.66
CA LEU A 390 27.02 -15.98 -2.65
C LEU A 390 27.56 -17.42 -2.59
N GLU A 391 28.87 -17.61 -2.43
CA GLU A 391 29.50 -18.93 -2.21
C GLU A 391 28.91 -19.63 -0.98
N SER A 392 28.64 -18.89 0.10
CA SER A 392 28.05 -19.47 1.32
C SER A 392 26.59 -19.90 1.19
N VAL A 393 25.90 -19.49 0.12
CA VAL A 393 24.46 -19.75 -0.10
C VAL A 393 24.17 -20.37 -1.47
N GLU A 394 25.19 -20.87 -2.18
CA GLU A 394 25.10 -21.32 -3.57
C GLU A 394 23.99 -22.36 -3.78
N ASP A 395 23.96 -23.39 -2.95
CA ASP A 395 22.95 -24.48 -3.02
C ASP A 395 21.51 -24.01 -2.76
N ALA A 396 21.34 -22.90 -2.04
CA ALA A 396 20.04 -22.35 -1.71
C ALA A 396 19.57 -21.28 -2.71
N LEU A 397 20.46 -20.75 -3.55
CA LEU A 397 20.13 -19.69 -4.49
C LEU A 397 19.15 -20.19 -5.57
N GLY A 398 17.99 -19.56 -5.66
CA GLY A 398 16.92 -19.97 -6.57
C GLY A 398 15.97 -21.04 -5.99
N ALA A 399 16.26 -21.60 -4.81
CA ALA A 399 15.38 -22.51 -4.07
C ALA A 399 14.80 -21.85 -2.82
N ASP A 400 15.64 -21.20 -2.01
CA ASP A 400 15.21 -20.45 -0.82
C ASP A 400 14.77 -19.03 -1.19
N TYR A 401 13.58 -18.64 -0.72
CA TYR A 401 13.01 -17.33 -1.04
C TYR A 401 13.78 -16.17 -0.41
N GLU A 402 14.16 -16.27 0.87
CA GLU A 402 14.76 -15.15 1.59
C GLU A 402 16.20 -14.90 1.12
N LEU A 403 16.99 -15.96 0.93
CA LEU A 403 18.34 -15.86 0.39
C LEU A 403 18.32 -15.35 -1.05
N SER A 404 17.42 -15.86 -1.89
CA SER A 404 17.25 -15.33 -3.26
C SER A 404 16.82 -13.86 -3.28
N ARG A 405 15.97 -13.44 -2.34
CA ARG A 405 15.56 -12.04 -2.18
C ARG A 405 16.73 -11.16 -1.74
N ILE A 406 17.58 -11.62 -0.82
CA ILE A 406 18.79 -10.91 -0.39
C ILE A 406 19.79 -10.80 -1.55
N ALA A 407 20.01 -11.88 -2.30
CA ALA A 407 20.85 -11.89 -3.48
C ALA A 407 20.40 -10.82 -4.49
N CYS A 408 19.10 -10.82 -4.84
CA CYS A 408 18.50 -9.80 -5.72
C CYS A 408 18.66 -8.38 -5.17
N LYS A 409 18.47 -8.19 -3.86
CA LYS A 409 18.65 -6.89 -3.22
C LYS A 409 20.09 -6.40 -3.34
N SER A 410 21.07 -7.27 -3.11
CA SER A 410 22.50 -6.92 -3.16
C SER A 410 22.93 -6.39 -4.54
N ILE A 411 22.32 -6.86 -5.62
CA ILE A 411 22.64 -6.48 -7.01
C ILE A 411 21.71 -5.38 -7.58
N THR A 412 20.96 -4.69 -6.72
CA THR A 412 20.02 -3.65 -7.19
C THR A 412 20.76 -2.57 -7.98
N GLY A 413 20.33 -2.31 -9.22
CA GLY A 413 20.90 -1.30 -10.11
C GLY A 413 22.23 -1.70 -10.77
N LEU A 414 22.66 -2.95 -10.68
CA LEU A 414 23.85 -3.45 -11.37
C LEU A 414 23.48 -4.16 -12.67
N ASP A 415 24.23 -3.91 -13.75
CA ASP A 415 23.93 -4.43 -15.09
C ASP A 415 25.02 -5.34 -15.67
N ASP A 416 26.08 -5.65 -14.91
CA ASP A 416 27.13 -6.55 -15.38
C ASP A 416 26.68 -8.03 -15.43
N GLU A 417 27.45 -8.85 -16.16
CA GLU A 417 27.19 -10.29 -16.35
C GLU A 417 27.05 -11.07 -15.02
N ARG A 418 27.83 -10.69 -13.98
CA ARG A 418 27.74 -11.33 -12.66
C ARG A 418 26.38 -11.03 -12.03
N ALA A 419 25.92 -9.78 -12.12
CA ALA A 419 24.59 -9.39 -11.64
C ALA A 419 23.47 -10.11 -12.40
N TRP A 420 23.56 -10.25 -13.72
CA TRP A 420 22.57 -10.97 -14.53
C TRP A 420 22.49 -12.46 -14.21
N THR A 421 23.62 -13.10 -13.92
CA THR A 421 23.68 -14.50 -13.47
C THR A 421 22.92 -14.67 -12.15
N VAL A 422 23.26 -13.87 -11.13
CA VAL A 422 22.58 -13.91 -9.82
C VAL A 422 21.08 -13.65 -9.98
N ARG A 423 20.70 -12.66 -10.78
CA ARG A 423 19.31 -12.29 -11.01
C ARG A 423 18.51 -13.42 -11.65
N THR A 424 19.08 -14.09 -12.65
CA THR A 424 18.43 -15.18 -13.39
C THR A 424 18.23 -16.40 -12.52
N THR A 425 19.22 -16.78 -11.71
CA THR A 425 19.12 -17.91 -10.77
C THR A 425 18.11 -17.62 -9.66
N ALA A 426 18.24 -16.47 -8.99
CA ALA A 426 17.39 -16.09 -7.86
C ALA A 426 15.91 -15.87 -8.25
N ARG A 427 15.62 -15.56 -9.52
CA ARG A 427 14.25 -15.34 -10.03
C ARG A 427 13.32 -16.53 -9.79
N ARG A 428 13.83 -17.77 -9.76
CA ARG A 428 13.03 -18.98 -9.56
C ARG A 428 12.28 -18.97 -8.22
N ALA A 429 12.99 -18.64 -7.13
CA ALA A 429 12.38 -18.53 -5.81
C ALA A 429 11.82 -17.12 -5.54
N ALA A 430 12.51 -16.06 -5.97
CA ALA A 430 12.17 -14.67 -5.64
C ALA A 430 11.92 -13.77 -6.88
N PRO A 431 10.93 -14.08 -7.73
CA PRO A 431 10.75 -13.41 -9.03
C PRO A 431 10.49 -11.91 -8.91
N VAL A 432 9.74 -11.48 -7.89
CA VAL A 432 9.45 -10.06 -7.66
C VAL A 432 10.71 -9.30 -7.20
N ALA A 433 11.59 -9.94 -6.43
CA ALA A 433 12.84 -9.34 -6.00
C ALA A 433 13.82 -9.20 -7.17
N ALA A 434 13.90 -10.22 -8.03
CA ALA A 434 14.69 -10.19 -9.25
C ALA A 434 14.25 -9.04 -10.17
N LEU A 435 12.94 -8.88 -10.39
CA LEU A 435 12.39 -7.75 -11.14
C LEU A 435 12.72 -6.41 -10.47
N SER A 436 12.53 -6.29 -9.15
CA SER A 436 12.80 -5.06 -8.40
C SER A 436 14.28 -4.65 -8.43
N SER A 437 15.20 -5.61 -8.58
CA SER A 437 16.64 -5.34 -8.67
C SER A 437 17.05 -4.59 -9.93
N LEU A 438 16.18 -4.53 -10.96
CA LEU A 438 16.40 -3.75 -12.17
C LEU A 438 16.23 -2.22 -11.96
N ALA A 439 15.93 -1.77 -10.75
CA ALA A 439 15.71 -0.35 -10.48
C ALA A 439 16.91 0.51 -10.91
N GLY A 440 16.65 1.50 -11.77
CA GLY A 440 17.66 2.40 -12.33
C GLY A 440 18.34 1.89 -13.60
N LEU A 441 18.06 0.65 -14.03
CA LEU A 441 18.54 0.12 -15.30
C LEU A 441 17.63 0.56 -16.45
N ALA A 442 18.26 0.94 -17.57
CA ALA A 442 17.57 1.36 -18.79
C ALA A 442 18.12 0.67 -20.05
N THR A 443 18.68 -0.53 -19.89
CA THR A 443 19.22 -1.34 -21.01
C THR A 443 18.13 -2.19 -21.68
N ASP A 444 18.36 -2.57 -22.93
CA ASP A 444 17.40 -3.39 -23.70
C ASP A 444 17.01 -4.69 -22.99
N GLN A 445 17.94 -5.33 -22.27
CA GLN A 445 17.65 -6.54 -21.51
C GLN A 445 16.72 -6.24 -20.31
N SER A 446 17.00 -5.20 -19.53
CA SER A 446 16.17 -4.79 -18.39
C SER A 446 14.76 -4.36 -18.82
N LEU A 447 14.65 -3.64 -19.94
CA LEU A 447 13.38 -3.15 -20.48
C LEU A 447 12.52 -4.28 -21.06
N ARG A 448 13.11 -5.25 -21.76
CA ARG A 448 12.40 -6.46 -22.23
C ARG A 448 11.77 -7.24 -21.08
N TRP A 449 12.51 -7.46 -19.99
CA TRP A 449 11.94 -8.09 -18.79
C TRP A 449 10.80 -7.29 -18.17
N GLY A 450 10.91 -5.96 -18.18
CA GLY A 450 9.83 -5.07 -17.76
C GLY A 450 8.55 -5.27 -18.58
N GLU A 451 8.67 -5.31 -19.90
CA GLU A 451 7.54 -5.50 -20.84
C GLU A 451 6.84 -6.84 -20.62
N GLU A 452 7.60 -7.95 -20.52
CA GLU A 452 7.06 -9.29 -20.29
C GLU A 452 6.21 -9.39 -19.01
N LEU A 453 6.60 -8.66 -17.97
CA LEU A 453 5.98 -8.73 -16.64
C LEU A 453 5.01 -7.59 -16.37
N LEU A 454 4.82 -6.65 -17.31
CA LEU A 454 4.02 -5.44 -17.15
C LEU A 454 2.59 -5.74 -16.72
N VAL A 455 1.93 -6.71 -17.36
CA VAL A 455 0.54 -7.09 -17.03
C VAL A 455 0.43 -7.73 -15.64
N ARG A 456 1.47 -8.45 -15.21
CA ARG A 456 1.48 -9.25 -13.98
C ARG A 456 1.88 -8.43 -12.75
N ALA A 457 2.84 -7.52 -12.89
CA ALA A 457 3.37 -6.70 -11.81
C ALA A 457 3.60 -5.24 -12.24
N PRO A 458 2.56 -4.53 -12.74
CA PRO A 458 2.72 -3.21 -13.33
C PRO A 458 3.35 -2.21 -12.35
N LYS A 459 3.00 -2.27 -11.07
CA LYS A 459 3.58 -1.40 -10.05
C LYS A 459 5.09 -1.59 -9.91
N VAL A 460 5.56 -2.83 -9.95
CA VAL A 460 6.96 -3.17 -9.76
C VAL A 460 7.74 -2.72 -11.00
N VAL A 461 7.22 -3.01 -12.20
CA VAL A 461 7.81 -2.54 -13.47
C VAL A 461 7.87 -1.00 -13.53
N MET A 462 6.81 -0.28 -13.15
CA MET A 462 6.84 1.18 -13.13
C MET A 462 7.90 1.74 -12.16
N ALA A 463 8.20 1.01 -11.08
CA ALA A 463 9.26 1.41 -10.16
C ALA A 463 10.66 1.20 -10.74
N THR A 464 10.86 0.24 -11.65
CA THR A 464 12.18 0.01 -12.27
C THR A 464 12.53 1.07 -13.29
N ILE A 465 11.54 1.57 -14.03
CA ILE A 465 11.68 2.62 -15.05
C ILE A 465 11.46 4.04 -14.52
N ARG A 466 11.58 4.26 -13.21
CA ARG A 466 11.42 5.59 -12.63
C ARG A 466 12.45 6.55 -13.22
N ARG A 467 12.00 7.71 -13.71
CA ARG A 467 12.80 8.75 -14.36
C ARG A 467 13.54 8.30 -15.63
N VAL A 468 13.16 7.18 -16.24
CA VAL A 468 13.76 6.69 -17.48
C VAL A 468 13.05 7.29 -18.70
N ALA A 469 13.76 8.10 -19.47
CA ALA A 469 13.29 8.64 -20.75
C ALA A 469 13.71 7.72 -21.90
N HIS A 470 12.93 6.66 -22.14
CA HIS A 470 13.20 5.67 -23.19
C HIS A 470 11.90 5.30 -23.92
N PRO A 471 11.89 5.10 -25.26
CA PRO A 471 10.68 4.78 -26.02
C PRO A 471 9.88 3.59 -25.46
N ARG A 472 10.57 2.50 -25.10
CA ARG A 472 9.96 1.33 -24.44
C ARG A 472 9.34 1.67 -23.08
N ALA A 473 10.02 2.49 -22.27
CA ALA A 473 9.51 2.93 -20.97
C ALA A 473 8.22 3.77 -21.14
N TRP A 474 8.18 4.64 -22.15
CA TRP A 474 6.98 5.40 -22.50
C TRP A 474 5.83 4.51 -22.96
N ALA A 475 6.11 3.51 -23.80
CA ALA A 475 5.11 2.53 -24.23
C ALA A 475 4.52 1.77 -23.03
N MET A 476 5.36 1.31 -22.10
CA MET A 476 4.90 0.63 -20.89
C MET A 476 4.03 1.54 -20.00
N ARG A 477 4.40 2.82 -19.81
CA ARG A 477 3.58 3.79 -19.04
C ARG A 477 2.20 3.97 -19.66
N ARG A 478 2.13 4.21 -20.98
CA ARG A 478 0.87 4.38 -21.71
C ARG A 478 -0.02 3.13 -21.64
N ALA A 479 0.57 1.94 -21.68
CA ALA A 479 -0.18 0.69 -21.61
C ALA A 479 -0.91 0.47 -20.27
N VAL A 480 -0.44 1.06 -19.17
CA VAL A 480 -0.99 0.79 -17.82
C VAL A 480 -1.50 2.00 -17.07
N VAL A 481 -1.32 3.23 -17.56
CA VAL A 481 -1.68 4.46 -16.85
C VAL A 481 -3.15 4.49 -16.41
N GLU A 482 -4.07 3.91 -17.18
CA GLU A 482 -5.48 3.80 -16.80
C GLU A 482 -5.72 2.95 -15.55
N ILE A 483 -4.86 1.97 -15.27
CA ILE A 483 -5.07 0.99 -14.20
C ILE A 483 -4.01 1.05 -13.09
N CYS A 484 -2.89 1.72 -13.34
CA CYS A 484 -1.72 1.76 -12.47
C CYS A 484 -1.19 3.19 -12.43
N LYS A 485 -1.59 3.94 -11.38
CA LYS A 485 -1.12 5.31 -11.14
C LYS A 485 0.41 5.41 -11.05
N GLU A 486 1.09 4.30 -10.76
CA GLU A 486 2.54 4.27 -10.70
C GLU A 486 3.20 4.60 -12.05
N ALA A 487 2.46 4.52 -13.17
CA ALA A 487 2.91 5.08 -14.45
C ALA A 487 3.18 6.59 -14.34
N ILE A 488 2.29 7.34 -13.68
CA ILE A 488 2.49 8.76 -13.37
C ILE A 488 3.56 8.93 -12.28
N ASP A 489 3.56 8.12 -11.21
CA ASP A 489 4.63 8.22 -10.19
C ASP A 489 6.03 8.01 -10.78
N SER A 490 6.16 7.24 -11.86
CA SER A 490 7.45 6.94 -12.50
C SER A 490 8.07 8.16 -13.20
N ILE A 491 7.29 9.18 -13.57
CA ILE A 491 7.76 10.40 -14.24
C ILE A 491 8.09 11.55 -13.27
N ASP A 492 8.39 11.21 -12.02
CA ASP A 492 8.68 12.16 -10.95
C ASP A 492 9.79 13.16 -11.35
N CYS A 493 9.44 14.46 -11.41
CA CYS A 493 10.28 15.60 -11.79
C CYS A 493 10.74 15.62 -13.27
N MET A 494 10.19 14.79 -14.17
CA MET A 494 10.52 14.82 -15.60
C MET A 494 9.82 15.98 -16.32
N ASP A 495 10.55 16.73 -17.15
CA ASP A 495 10.08 17.95 -17.84
C ASP A 495 10.01 17.82 -19.38
N ASP A 496 10.06 16.60 -19.91
CA ASP A 496 9.89 16.35 -21.33
C ASP A 496 8.41 16.38 -21.77
N ALA A 497 8.19 16.44 -23.08
CA ALA A 497 6.86 16.56 -23.68
C ALA A 497 5.95 15.37 -23.33
N GLU A 498 6.47 14.13 -23.41
CA GLU A 498 5.71 12.94 -23.08
C GLU A 498 5.31 12.87 -21.59
N ALA A 499 6.19 13.32 -20.69
CA ALA A 499 5.87 13.41 -19.26
C ALA A 499 4.70 14.37 -19.01
N TRP A 500 4.71 15.53 -19.64
CA TRP A 500 3.63 16.50 -19.52
C TRP A 500 2.32 16.02 -20.13
N GLU A 501 2.37 15.41 -21.33
CA GLU A 501 1.20 14.79 -21.96
C GLU A 501 0.55 13.78 -21.02
N LEU A 502 1.35 12.91 -20.38
CA LEU A 502 0.85 11.94 -19.40
C LEU A 502 0.17 12.60 -18.20
N ARG A 503 0.75 13.68 -17.64
CA ARG A 503 0.15 14.42 -16.53
C ARG A 503 -1.17 15.08 -16.91
N GLU A 504 -1.19 15.77 -18.05
CA GLU A 504 -2.35 16.53 -18.52
C GLU A 504 -3.49 15.66 -19.03
N ALA A 505 -3.21 14.46 -19.55
CA ALA A 505 -4.25 13.52 -19.96
C ALA A 505 -4.90 12.81 -18.75
N HIS A 506 -4.22 12.70 -17.61
CA HIS A 506 -4.68 11.87 -16.48
C HIS A 506 -4.82 12.61 -15.14
N TRP A 507 -4.82 13.95 -15.15
CA TRP A 507 -4.94 14.78 -13.95
C TRP A 507 -6.24 14.52 -13.16
N ASP A 508 -7.34 14.22 -13.86
CA ASP A 508 -8.64 13.96 -13.23
C ASP A 508 -8.69 12.57 -12.59
N ARG A 509 -8.06 11.60 -13.26
CA ARG A 509 -8.00 10.21 -12.78
C ARG A 509 -7.04 10.05 -11.61
N TRP A 510 -5.90 10.72 -11.64
CA TRP A 510 -4.83 10.58 -10.65
C TRP A 510 -4.40 11.92 -10.04
N PRO A 511 -5.33 12.69 -9.44
CA PRO A 511 -5.09 14.10 -9.12
C PRO A 511 -3.91 14.30 -8.17
N SER A 512 -3.90 13.57 -7.06
CA SER A 512 -2.81 13.63 -6.08
C SER A 512 -1.47 13.16 -6.63
N THR A 513 -1.47 12.19 -7.55
CA THR A 513 -0.24 11.60 -8.09
C THR A 513 0.40 12.52 -9.12
N VAL A 514 -0.41 13.22 -9.93
CA VAL A 514 0.09 14.25 -10.86
C VAL A 514 0.81 15.36 -10.09
N VAL A 515 0.17 15.98 -9.08
CA VAL A 515 0.83 17.03 -8.25
C VAL A 515 2.13 16.53 -7.64
N LYS A 516 2.10 15.33 -7.04
CA LYS A 516 3.27 14.74 -6.39
C LYS A 516 4.50 14.71 -7.30
N THR A 517 4.29 14.51 -8.60
CA THR A 517 5.37 14.31 -9.59
C THR A 517 5.89 15.59 -10.21
N LEU A 518 5.25 16.74 -9.99
CA LEU A 518 5.72 18.01 -10.54
C LEU A 518 7.10 18.38 -9.99
N GLY A 519 7.35 18.17 -8.69
CA GLY A 519 8.60 18.62 -8.07
C GLY A 519 8.80 20.12 -8.31
N PRO A 520 10.01 20.58 -8.69
CA PRO A 520 10.27 21.98 -9.03
C PRO A 520 9.39 22.56 -10.14
N LEU A 521 8.84 21.73 -11.04
CA LEU A 521 7.97 22.16 -12.14
C LEU A 521 6.68 22.84 -11.66
N ALA A 522 6.28 22.61 -10.41
CA ALA A 522 5.15 23.27 -9.78
C ALA A 522 5.31 24.80 -9.72
N ASP A 523 6.54 25.32 -9.67
CA ASP A 523 6.80 26.76 -9.59
C ASP A 523 6.61 27.46 -10.94
N GLY A 524 6.62 26.74 -12.06
CA GLY A 524 6.47 27.27 -13.42
C GLY A 524 5.00 27.50 -13.84
N PRO A 525 4.74 28.29 -14.90
CA PRO A 525 3.38 28.64 -15.33
C PRO A 525 2.49 27.41 -15.58
N ARG A 526 3.01 26.42 -16.31
CA ARG A 526 2.27 25.18 -16.63
C ARG A 526 1.92 24.37 -15.38
N GLY A 527 2.84 24.32 -14.41
CA GLY A 527 2.62 23.68 -13.11
C GLY A 527 1.53 24.38 -12.30
N ARG A 528 1.56 25.71 -12.22
CA ARG A 528 0.56 26.52 -11.50
C ARG A 528 -0.84 26.34 -12.07
N THR A 529 -1.00 26.43 -13.39
CA THR A 529 -2.30 26.21 -14.05
C THR A 529 -2.86 24.82 -13.76
N LEU A 530 -2.01 23.79 -13.76
CA LEU A 530 -2.43 22.43 -13.44
C LEU A 530 -2.87 22.29 -11.98
N LEU A 531 -2.15 22.94 -11.05
CA LEU A 531 -2.50 22.97 -9.62
C LEU A 531 -3.85 23.65 -9.36
N GLU A 532 -4.09 24.81 -9.95
CA GLU A 532 -5.35 25.55 -9.84
C GLU A 532 -6.53 24.69 -10.32
N ARG A 533 -6.39 24.07 -11.49
CA ARG A 533 -7.40 23.14 -12.05
C ARG A 533 -7.66 21.94 -11.14
N GLN A 534 -6.62 21.43 -10.49
CA GLN A 534 -6.73 20.29 -9.59
C GLN A 534 -7.42 20.66 -8.28
N LEU A 535 -7.10 21.82 -7.70
CA LEU A 535 -7.76 22.29 -6.48
C LEU A 535 -9.24 22.61 -6.72
N SER A 536 -9.58 23.24 -7.85
CA SER A 536 -10.97 23.57 -8.18
C SER A 536 -11.86 22.33 -8.35
N THR A 537 -11.29 21.19 -8.74
CA THR A 537 -12.05 19.95 -9.04
C THR A 537 -11.97 18.93 -7.90
N HIS A 538 -10.79 18.80 -7.28
CA HIS A 538 -10.47 17.73 -6.33
C HIS A 538 -10.00 18.28 -4.96
N GLY A 539 -10.33 19.53 -4.63
CA GLY A 539 -9.86 20.22 -3.42
C GLY A 539 -10.22 19.56 -2.08
N THR A 540 -11.15 18.60 -2.05
CA THR A 540 -11.46 17.81 -0.84
C THR A 540 -10.60 16.55 -0.70
N ASN A 541 -9.81 16.19 -1.71
CA ASN A 541 -8.95 15.00 -1.69
C ASN A 541 -7.75 15.21 -0.76
N VAL A 542 -7.75 14.55 0.40
CA VAL A 542 -6.66 14.69 1.40
C VAL A 542 -5.27 14.37 0.84
N SER A 543 -5.15 13.45 -0.12
CA SER A 543 -3.86 13.13 -0.72
C SER A 543 -3.37 14.26 -1.63
N LEU A 544 -4.28 14.94 -2.34
CA LEU A 544 -3.96 16.13 -3.11
C LEU A 544 -3.54 17.26 -2.18
N LEU A 545 -4.34 17.52 -1.13
CA LEU A 545 -4.04 18.53 -0.12
C LEU A 545 -2.64 18.33 0.48
N LYS A 546 -2.29 17.10 0.88
CA LYS A 546 -0.92 16.78 1.34
C LYS A 546 0.17 17.22 0.36
N HIS A 547 -0.01 16.95 -0.93
CA HIS A 547 1.02 17.24 -1.93
C HIS A 547 1.10 18.73 -2.24
N VAL A 548 -0.03 19.44 -2.24
CA VAL A 548 -0.08 20.90 -2.35
C VAL A 548 0.56 21.57 -1.13
N SER A 549 0.31 21.07 0.09
CA SER A 549 1.01 21.51 1.31
C SER A 549 2.52 21.39 1.17
N GLY A 550 3.02 20.31 0.55
CA GLY A 550 4.45 20.17 0.25
C GLY A 550 4.99 21.26 -0.68
N ILE A 551 4.16 21.80 -1.58
CA ILE A 551 4.53 22.91 -2.46
C ILE A 551 4.59 24.22 -1.68
N VAL A 552 3.58 24.49 -0.85
CA VAL A 552 3.53 25.67 0.05
C VAL A 552 4.76 25.71 0.97
N LEU A 553 5.14 24.55 1.51
CA LEU A 553 6.28 24.41 2.42
C LEU A 553 7.64 24.34 1.69
N GLY A 554 7.68 24.43 0.36
CA GLY A 554 8.92 24.38 -0.43
C GLY A 554 9.59 23.00 -0.50
N VAL A 555 8.93 21.94 -0.03
CA VAL A 555 9.45 20.55 -0.03
C VAL A 555 9.74 20.07 -1.45
N HIS A 556 8.95 20.51 -2.43
CA HIS A 556 9.13 20.15 -3.84
C HIS A 556 10.48 20.59 -4.41
N ARG A 557 11.07 21.69 -3.91
CA ARG A 557 12.36 22.20 -4.36
C ARG A 557 13.54 21.32 -3.96
N LEU A 558 13.42 20.64 -2.81
CA LEU A 558 14.44 19.69 -2.33
C LEU A 558 14.55 18.43 -3.19
N LYS A 559 13.50 18.09 -3.95
CA LYS A 559 13.49 16.90 -4.82
C LYS A 559 14.38 17.02 -6.05
N GLY A 560 14.58 18.24 -6.57
CA GLY A 560 15.40 18.50 -7.76
C GLY A 560 16.91 18.34 -7.52
N GLN A 561 17.33 18.31 -6.24
CA GLN A 561 18.74 18.26 -5.84
C GLN A 561 19.24 16.84 -5.51
N ARG A 562 18.37 15.82 -5.58
CA ARG A 562 18.74 14.43 -5.26
C ARG A 562 18.97 13.62 -6.54
N PRO A 563 20.16 13.00 -6.73
CA PRO A 563 20.36 12.05 -7.81
C PRO A 563 19.33 10.91 -7.71
N GLY A 564 18.86 10.45 -8.87
CA GLY A 564 17.71 9.55 -9.05
C GLY A 564 17.87 8.14 -8.50
#